data_AF-A0A7X9LZP8-F1
#
_entry.id   AF-A0A7X9LZP8-F1
#
_cell.length_a   1.000
_cell.length_b   1.000
_cell.length_c   1.000
_cell.angle_alpha   90.00
_cell.angle_beta   90.00
_cell.angle_gamma   90.00
#
_symmetry.space_group_name_H-M   'P 1'
#
loop_
_entity.id
_entity.type
_entity.pdbx_description
1 polymer ?
#
loop_
_entity_poly.entity_id
_entity_poly.type
_entity_poly.pdbx_seq_one_letter_code
_entity_poly.pdbx_strand_id
1 'polypeptide(L)'
;MEGYFFQDDRLGIPVPSLEKDWEEYNMMTQQEILFHWENIRGQIPDRISSLEKEIDKKLGDLANENDFMQSCRINNEIAELASVINDLWIWYRTSEESTQEYKLDQ
;
A
#
# COMPACT_ATOMS: atom_id res chain seq x y z
N MET A 1 -7.46 17.53 10.11
CA MET A 1 -6.69 16.45 9.44
C MET A 1 -7.59 15.47 8.69
N GLU A 2 -8.88 15.40 9.01
CA GLU A 2 -9.87 14.79 8.12
C GLU A 2 -9.94 15.63 6.84
N GLY A 3 -9.52 15.08 5.69
CA GLY A 3 -9.58 15.76 4.39
C GLY A 3 -8.40 15.55 3.45
N TYR A 4 -7.22 15.15 3.95
CA TYR A 4 -6.03 14.92 3.09
C TYR A 4 -5.71 13.44 2.85
N PHE A 5 -6.36 12.54 3.58
CA PHE A 5 -6.19 11.11 3.48
C PHE A 5 -7.56 10.46 3.52
N PHE A 6 -7.75 9.41 2.72
CA PHE A 6 -8.90 8.53 2.84
C PHE A 6 -8.45 7.14 3.25
N GLN A 7 -9.28 6.45 4.03
CA GLN A 7 -9.04 5.07 4.39
C GLN A 7 -9.33 4.19 3.17
N ASP A 8 -8.29 3.53 2.63
CA ASP A 8 -8.47 2.53 1.59
C ASP A 8 -8.66 1.16 2.26
N ASP A 9 -9.90 0.65 2.23
CA ASP A 9 -10.25 -0.63 2.86
C ASP A 9 -9.54 -1.82 2.20
N ARG A 10 -9.22 -1.72 0.90
CA ARG A 10 -8.52 -2.78 0.16
C ARG A 10 -7.06 -2.84 0.57
N LEU A 11 -6.38 -1.70 0.69
CA LEU A 11 -5.00 -1.63 1.16
C LEU A 11 -4.89 -1.83 2.68
N GLY A 12 -5.92 -1.44 3.42
CA GLY A 12 -5.94 -1.42 4.88
C GLY A 12 -5.12 -0.28 5.49
N ILE A 13 -4.83 0.76 4.70
CA ILE A 13 -4.09 1.96 5.15
C ILE A 13 -4.77 3.23 4.63
N PRO A 14 -4.61 4.38 5.31
CA PRO A 14 -4.98 5.65 4.73
C PRO A 14 -4.03 6.02 3.59
N VAL A 15 -4.54 6.53 2.47
CA VAL A 15 -3.71 7.01 1.35
C VAL A 15 -4.01 8.48 1.06
N PRO A 16 -3.03 9.25 0.53
CA PRO A 16 -3.21 10.67 0.27
C PRO A 16 -4.31 10.91 -0.77
N SER A 17 -5.22 11.82 -0.47
CA SER A 17 -6.20 12.36 -1.41
C SER A 17 -6.31 13.86 -1.16
N LEU A 18 -5.57 14.61 -1.98
CA LEU A 18 -5.49 16.05 -1.89
C LEU A 18 -6.57 16.67 -2.78
N GLU A 19 -7.34 17.60 -2.24
CA GLU A 19 -8.40 18.31 -3.00
C GLU A 19 -7.85 19.39 -3.95
N LYS A 20 -6.57 19.72 -3.81
CA LYS A 20 -5.86 20.82 -4.47
C LYS A 20 -4.46 20.37 -4.85
N ASP A 21 -3.82 21.11 -5.75
CA ASP A 21 -2.44 20.84 -6.13
C ASP A 21 -1.50 21.03 -4.93
N TRP A 22 -0.39 20.28 -4.91
CA TRP A 22 0.55 20.30 -3.79
C TRP A 22 1.04 21.70 -3.46
N GLU A 23 1.34 22.50 -4.49
CA GLU A 23 1.86 23.87 -4.37
C GLU A 23 0.83 24.88 -3.84
N GLU A 24 -0.46 24.54 -3.85
CA GLU A 24 -1.51 25.40 -3.30
C GLU A 24 -1.61 25.32 -1.78
N TYR A 25 -1.01 24.29 -1.17
CA TYR A 25 -0.89 24.20 0.29
C TYR A 25 0.25 25.07 0.79
N ASN A 26 0.03 25.72 1.93
CA ASN A 26 1.11 26.42 2.61
C ASN A 26 2.16 25.42 3.12
N MET A 27 3.39 25.90 3.32
CA MET A 27 4.53 25.06 3.71
C MET A 27 4.30 24.26 5.00
N MET A 28 3.59 24.83 5.98
CA MET A 28 3.30 24.16 7.24
C MET A 28 2.33 22.98 7.04
N THR A 29 1.27 23.17 6.24
CA THR A 29 0.33 22.10 5.87
C THR A 29 1.00 21.02 5.03
N GLN A 30 1.87 21.39 4.09
CA GLN A 30 2.68 20.42 3.33
C GLN A 30 3.54 19.56 4.26
N GLN A 31 4.24 20.17 5.21
CA GLN A 31 5.06 19.45 6.19
C GLN A 31 4.24 18.51 7.08
N GLU A 32 3.07 18.96 7.53
CA GLU A 32 2.14 18.12 8.30
C GLU A 32 1.68 16.90 7.48
N ILE A 33 1.24 17.12 6.23
CA ILE A 33 0.80 16.03 5.34
C ILE A 33 1.95 15.03 5.12
N LEU A 34 3.16 15.51 4.80
CA LEU A 34 4.33 14.63 4.62
C LEU A 34 4.65 13.84 5.89
N PHE A 35 4.64 14.49 7.05
CA PHE A 35 4.92 13.83 8.33
C PHE A 35 3.92 12.71 8.62
N HIS A 36 2.62 12.96 8.40
CA HIS A 36 1.59 11.94 8.55
C HIS A 36 1.75 10.80 7.55
N TRP A 37 2.08 11.13 6.31
CA TRP A 37 2.29 10.13 5.27
C TRP A 37 3.49 9.23 5.55
N GLU A 38 4.60 9.76 6.06
CA GLU A 38 5.74 8.95 6.51
C GLU A 38 5.35 7.96 7.62
N ASN A 39 4.56 8.39 8.60
CA ASN A 39 4.11 7.51 9.67
C ASN A 39 3.20 6.38 9.16
N ILE A 40 2.36 6.64 8.16
CA ILE A 40 1.54 5.61 7.52
C ILE A 40 2.43 4.66 6.70
N ARG A 41 3.36 5.19 5.90
CA ARG A 41 4.28 4.37 5.11
C ARG A 41 5.16 3.46 5.95
N GLY A 42 5.56 3.91 7.14
CA GLY A 42 6.30 3.07 8.09
C GLY A 42 5.56 1.77 8.48
N GLN A 43 4.24 1.71 8.32
CA GLN A 43 3.41 0.54 8.62
C GLN A 43 3.17 -0.37 7.40
N ILE A 44 3.51 0.08 6.19
CA ILE A 44 3.31 -0.69 4.95
C ILE A 44 4.07 -2.03 4.99
N PRO A 45 5.35 -2.11 5.42
CA PRO A 45 6.06 -3.39 5.49
C PRO A 45 5.37 -4.41 6.40
N ASP A 46 4.86 -3.98 7.55
CA ASP A 46 4.13 -4.84 8.49
C ASP A 46 2.81 -5.35 7.88
N ARG A 47 2.11 -4.48 7.13
CA ARG A 47 0.90 -4.84 6.40
C ARG A 47 1.19 -5.87 5.31
N ILE A 48 2.24 -5.67 4.52
CA ILE A 48 2.69 -6.62 3.49
C ILE A 48 3.00 -7.98 4.13
N SER A 49 3.80 -8.02 5.19
CA SER A 49 4.12 -9.28 5.88
C SER A 49 2.88 -10.01 6.40
N SER A 50 1.86 -9.27 6.84
CA SER A 50 0.59 -9.86 7.28
C SER A 50 -0.19 -10.50 6.13
N LEU A 51 -0.22 -9.84 4.96
CA LEU A 51 -0.87 -10.37 3.76
C LEU A 51 -0.12 -11.57 3.17
N GLU A 52 1.22 -11.55 3.20
CA GLU A 52 2.05 -12.70 2.78
C GLU A 52 1.75 -13.94 3.63
N LYS A 53 1.60 -13.80 4.95
CA LYS A 53 1.18 -14.90 5.84
C LYS A 53 -0.22 -15.43 5.50
N GLU A 54 -1.12 -14.55 5.06
CA GLU A 54 -2.46 -14.96 4.62
C GLU A 54 -2.39 -15.74 3.31
N ILE A 55 -1.56 -15.31 2.35
CA ILE A 55 -1.28 -16.04 1.11
C ILE A 55 -0.69 -17.42 1.43
N ASP A 56 0.31 -17.51 2.30
CA ASP A 56 0.93 -18.79 2.68
C ASP A 56 -0.09 -19.77 3.26
N LYS A 57 -1.01 -19.29 4.10
CA LYS A 57 -2.10 -20.11 4.62
C LYS A 57 -3.00 -20.62 3.50
N LYS A 58 -3.44 -19.74 2.60
CA LYS A 58 -4.32 -20.10 1.46
C LYS A 58 -3.63 -21.06 0.50
N LEU A 59 -2.33 -20.92 0.27
CA LEU A 59 -1.54 -21.85 -0.52
C LEU A 59 -1.49 -23.24 0.14
N GLY A 60 -1.39 -23.29 1.47
CA GLY A 60 -1.50 -24.54 2.24
C GLY A 60 -2.88 -25.21 2.13
N ASP A 61 -3.95 -24.42 2.15
CA ASP A 61 -5.32 -24.90 1.96
C ASP A 61 -5.51 -25.45 0.53
N LEU A 62 -5.02 -24.72 -0.48
CA LEU A 62 -5.05 -25.12 -1.89
C LEU A 62 -4.30 -26.43 -2.15
N ALA A 63 -3.18 -26.65 -1.48
CA ALA A 63 -2.35 -27.85 -1.66
C ALA A 63 -3.09 -29.15 -1.27
N ASN A 64 -4.11 -29.06 -0.42
CA ASN A 64 -4.91 -30.20 0.04
C ASN A 64 -6.31 -30.25 -0.59
N GLU A 65 -6.65 -29.27 -1.45
CA GLU A 65 -7.97 -29.13 -2.05
C GLU A 65 -8.10 -29.96 -3.33
N ASN A 66 -9.20 -30.72 -3.45
CA ASN A 66 -9.49 -31.56 -4.61
C ASN A 66 -10.73 -31.08 -5.39
N ASP A 67 -11.49 -30.14 -4.83
CA ASP A 67 -12.61 -29.50 -5.50
C ASP A 67 -12.09 -28.35 -6.39
N PHE A 68 -12.24 -28.52 -7.70
CA PHE A 68 -11.84 -27.52 -8.70
C PHE A 68 -12.42 -26.13 -8.44
N MET A 69 -13.70 -26.03 -8.05
CA MET A 69 -14.36 -24.76 -7.79
C MET A 69 -13.80 -24.08 -6.54
N GLN A 70 -13.45 -24.86 -5.52
CA GLN A 70 -12.77 -24.33 -4.34
C GLN A 70 -11.35 -23.85 -4.68
N SER A 71 -10.59 -24.65 -5.44
CA SER A 71 -9.26 -24.26 -5.88
C SER A 71 -9.27 -22.96 -6.69
N CYS A 72 -10.24 -22.79 -7.60
CA CYS A 72 -10.42 -21.53 -8.32
C CYS A 72 -10.74 -20.35 -7.40
N ARG A 73 -11.59 -20.53 -6.38
CA ARG A 73 -11.91 -19.47 -5.41
C ARG A 73 -10.67 -19.06 -4.61
N ILE A 74 -9.95 -20.03 -4.06
CA ILE A 74 -8.73 -19.79 -3.28
C ILE A 74 -7.66 -19.11 -4.15
N ASN A 75 -7.49 -19.53 -5.41
CA ASN A 75 -6.56 -18.90 -6.34
C ASN A 75 -6.92 -17.43 -6.63
N ASN A 76 -8.20 -17.13 -6.81
CA ASN A 76 -8.64 -15.75 -6.99
C ASN A 76 -8.35 -14.90 -5.75
N GLU A 77 -8.61 -15.43 -4.55
CA GLU A 77 -8.28 -14.73 -3.30
C GLU A 77 -6.78 -14.46 -3.16
N ILE A 78 -5.93 -15.43 -3.52
CA ILE A 78 -4.47 -15.25 -3.54
C ILE A 78 -4.07 -14.16 -4.53
N ALA A 79 -4.67 -14.14 -5.73
CA ALA A 79 -4.39 -13.12 -6.74
C ALA A 79 -4.78 -11.72 -6.28
N GLU A 80 -5.93 -11.58 -5.61
CA GLU A 80 -6.36 -10.30 -5.02
C GLU A 80 -5.39 -9.83 -3.92
N LEU A 81 -4.98 -10.72 -3.02
CA LEU A 81 -3.99 -10.38 -1.98
C LEU A 81 -2.64 -9.97 -2.59
N ALA A 82 -2.18 -10.66 -3.62
CA ALA A 82 -0.94 -10.30 -4.33
C ALA A 82 -1.06 -8.94 -5.03
N SER A 83 -2.22 -8.62 -5.59
CA SER A 83 -2.51 -7.31 -6.17
C SER A 83 -2.45 -6.19 -5.10
N VAL A 84 -3.01 -6.42 -3.91
CA VAL A 84 -2.91 -5.49 -2.78
C VAL A 84 -1.46 -5.28 -2.35
N ILE A 85 -0.67 -6.35 -2.23
CA ILE A 85 0.76 -6.27 -1.90
C ILE A 85 1.52 -5.43 -2.93
N ASN A 86 1.24 -5.62 -4.22
CA ASN A 86 1.86 -4.83 -5.28
C ASN A 86 1.54 -3.33 -5.14
N ASP A 87 0.28 -2.98 -4.90
CA ASP A 87 -0.16 -1.60 -4.73
C ASP A 87 0.49 -0.95 -3.49
N LEU A 88 0.61 -1.70 -2.39
CA LEU A 88 1.35 -1.28 -1.19
C LEU A 88 2.83 -1.00 -1.49
N TRP A 89 3.49 -1.84 -2.29
CA TRP A 89 4.87 -1.61 -2.72
C TRP A 89 5.04 -0.40 -3.63
N ILE A 90 4.03 -0.05 -4.43
CA ILE A 90 4.04 1.19 -5.21
C ILE A 90 4.06 2.37 -4.24
N TRP A 91 3.11 2.41 -3.30
CA TRP A 91 3.01 3.49 -2.31
C TRP A 91 4.25 3.66 -1.43
N TYR A 92 4.85 2.55 -1.02
CA TYR A 92 6.09 2.56 -0.24
C TYR A 92 7.26 3.20 -1.02
N ARG A 93 7.32 2.97 -2.34
CA ARG A 93 8.41 3.46 -3.21
C ARG A 93 8.17 4.85 -3.79
N THR A 94 6.95 5.37 -3.82
CA THR A 94 6.64 6.69 -4.40
C THR A 94 7.44 7.85 -3.75
N SER A 95 7.99 7.70 -2.54
CA SER A 95 8.96 8.66 -1.96
C SER A 95 10.39 8.54 -2.48
N GLU A 96 10.81 7.36 -2.94
CA GLU A 96 12.19 7.11 -3.35
C GLU A 96 12.50 7.77 -4.70
N GLU A 97 11.54 7.81 -5.62
CA GLU A 97 11.72 8.47 -6.93
C GLU A 97 11.94 9.99 -6.79
N SER A 98 11.28 10.65 -5.83
CA SER A 98 11.52 12.07 -5.54
C SER A 98 12.89 12.36 -4.93
N THR A 99 13.62 11.33 -4.47
CA THR A 99 14.94 11.47 -3.85
C THR A 99 16.08 11.28 -4.86
N GLN A 100 15.83 10.68 -6.04
CA GLN A 100 16.87 10.45 -7.05
C GLN A 100 17.14 11.63 -7.98
N GLU A 101 16.21 12.57 -8.15
CA GLU A 101 16.42 13.77 -8.98
C GLU A 101 17.40 14.78 -8.36
N TYR A 102 17.71 14.69 -7.06
CA TYR A 102 18.67 15.60 -6.39
C TYR A 102 20.13 15.13 -6.38
N LYS A 103 20.47 14.03 -7.06
CA LYS A 103 21.83 13.45 -7.05
C LYS A 103 22.61 13.54 -8.37
N LEU A 104 22.14 14.31 -9.35
CA LEU A 104 22.83 14.46 -10.65
C LEU A 104 23.57 15.80 -10.86
N ASP A 105 23.55 16.72 -9.89
CA ASP A 105 24.27 18.01 -9.96
C ASP A 105 25.27 18.23 -8.80
N GLN A 106 26.16 17.26 -8.52
CA GLN A 106 27.39 17.50 -7.74
C GLN A 106 28.60 16.83 -8.36
#